data_AF-A0A7C4UW36-F1
#
_entry.id   AF-A0A7C4UW36-F1
#
_cell.length_a   1.000
_cell.length_b   1.000
_cell.length_c   1.000
_cell.angle_alpha   90.00
_cell.angle_beta   90.00
_cell.angle_gamma   90.00
#
_symmetry.space_group_name_H-M   'P 1'
#
loop_
_entity.id
_entity.type
_entity.pdbx_description
1 polymer ?
#
loop_
_entity_poly.entity_id
_entity_poly.type
_entity_poly.pdbx_seq_one_letter_code
_entity_poly.pdbx_strand_id
1 'polypeptide(L)'
;AQTPQVFRKDWLLAAYADRARHGQAITDDAQLVELAGHPVQVVEGHPTNIKITTKADLQLAEAILKSRPKPKGQGPIHPFADEAKW
;
A
#
# COMPACT_ATOMS: atom_id res chain seq x y z
N ALA A 1 3.80 -10.11 -1.29
CA ALA A 1 4.36 -8.75 -1.39
C ALA A 1 3.63 -7.80 -0.44
N GLN A 2 4.31 -6.77 0.07
CA GLN A 2 3.67 -5.63 0.76
C GLN A 2 3.35 -4.51 -0.25
N THR A 3 2.49 -3.58 0.14
CA THR A 3 2.20 -2.34 -0.60
C THR A 3 2.62 -1.12 0.25
N PRO A 4 2.86 0.06 -0.34
CA PRO A 4 2.71 0.44 -1.74
C PRO A 4 3.71 -0.25 -2.68
N GLN A 5 3.25 -0.58 -3.88
CA GLN A 5 4.10 -0.91 -5.03
C GLN A 5 4.06 0.27 -5.99
N VAL A 6 5.20 0.69 -6.52
CA VAL A 6 5.32 1.90 -7.37
C VAL A 6 5.89 1.52 -8.72
N PHE A 7 5.17 1.90 -9.78
CA PHE A 7 5.56 1.63 -11.16
C PHE A 7 5.42 2.88 -12.01
N ARG A 8 6.16 2.91 -13.12
CA ARG A 8 5.89 3.84 -14.20
C ARG A 8 4.49 3.56 -14.78
N LYS A 9 3.70 4.62 -14.93
CA LYS A 9 2.31 4.52 -15.41
C LYS A 9 2.22 3.83 -16.77
N ASP A 10 3.09 4.20 -17.71
CA ASP A 10 3.10 3.65 -19.07
C ASP A 10 3.45 2.16 -19.08
N TRP A 11 4.40 1.72 -18.26
CA TRP A 11 4.75 0.31 -18.12
C TRP A 11 3.60 -0.50 -17.54
N LEU A 12 2.97 0.00 -16.47
CA LEU A 12 1.86 -0.68 -15.83
C LEU A 12 0.68 -0.84 -16.80
N LEU A 13 0.32 0.21 -17.54
CA LEU A 13 -0.76 0.16 -18.51
C LEU A 13 -0.47 -0.83 -19.66
N ALA A 14 0.75 -0.82 -20.20
CA ALA A 14 1.14 -1.74 -21.26
C ALA A 14 1.09 -3.20 -20.77
N ALA A 15 1.63 -3.48 -19.58
CA ALA A 15 1.61 -4.81 -18.99
C ALA A 15 0.17 -5.31 -18.77
N TYR A 16 -0.73 -4.45 -18.29
CA TYR A 16 -2.15 -4.80 -18.14
C TYR A 16 -2.88 -5.03 -19.46
N ALA A 17 -2.53 -4.31 -20.53
CA ALA A 17 -3.11 -4.51 -21.86
C ALA A 17 -2.75 -5.88 -22.44
N ASP A 18 -1.52 -6.35 -22.18
CA ASP A 18 -1.04 -7.65 -22.65
C ASP A 18 -1.29 -8.80 -21.65
N ARG A 19 -1.93 -8.53 -20.51
CA ARG A 19 -2.16 -9.47 -19.40
C ARG A 19 -2.68 -10.85 -19.84
N ALA A 20 -3.63 -10.87 -20.77
CA ALA A 20 -4.27 -12.12 -21.24
C ALA A 20 -3.29 -13.06 -21.98
N ARG A 21 -2.19 -12.52 -22.52
CA ARG A 21 -1.16 -13.31 -23.23
C ARG A 21 -0.29 -14.13 -22.29
N HIS A 22 -0.23 -13.77 -21.01
CA HIS A 22 0.68 -14.42 -20.06
C HIS A 22 0.16 -15.74 -19.50
N GLY A 23 -1.10 -16.13 -19.77
CA GLY A 23 -1.67 -17.47 -19.48
C GLY A 23 -1.65 -17.93 -18.02
N GLN A 24 -1.07 -17.15 -17.11
CA GLN A 24 -0.79 -17.50 -15.73
C GLN A 24 -1.62 -16.64 -14.77
N ALA A 25 -1.97 -17.22 -13.61
CA ALA A 25 -2.66 -16.50 -12.54
C ALA A 25 -1.71 -15.46 -11.92
N ILE A 26 -1.86 -14.22 -12.34
CA ILE A 26 -1.09 -13.07 -11.83
C ILE A 26 -1.64 -12.64 -10.47
N THR A 27 -0.78 -12.62 -9.44
CA THR A 27 -1.17 -12.36 -8.05
C THR A 27 -0.95 -10.93 -7.58
N ASP A 28 -0.02 -10.20 -8.18
CA ASP A 28 0.27 -8.80 -7.85
C ASP A 28 0.87 -8.04 -9.06
N ASP A 29 0.94 -6.70 -8.95
CA ASP A 29 1.38 -5.83 -10.04
C ASP A 29 2.87 -5.99 -10.38
N ALA A 30 3.70 -6.32 -9.38
CA ALA A 30 5.14 -6.50 -9.58
C ALA A 30 5.40 -7.71 -10.48
N GLN A 31 4.70 -8.82 -10.22
CA GLN A 31 4.77 -10.01 -11.07
C GLN A 31 4.34 -9.70 -12.53
N LEU A 32 3.28 -8.89 -12.71
CA LEU A 32 2.84 -8.52 -14.05
C LEU A 32 3.87 -7.67 -14.80
N VAL A 33 4.45 -6.68 -14.13
CA VAL A 33 5.47 -5.79 -14.71
C VAL A 33 6.75 -6.55 -15.02
N GLU A 34 7.14 -7.51 -14.19
CA GLU A 34 8.28 -8.40 -14.44
C GLU A 34 8.05 -9.29 -15.68
N LEU A 35 6.86 -9.87 -15.82
CA LEU A 35 6.47 -10.67 -17.00
C LEU A 35 6.43 -9.83 -18.29
N ALA A 36 6.15 -8.53 -18.20
CA ALA A 36 6.24 -7.59 -19.31
C ALA A 36 7.70 -7.23 -19.68
N GLY A 37 8.70 -7.81 -19.01
CA GLY A 37 10.12 -7.62 -19.30
C GLY A 37 10.73 -6.38 -18.66
N HIS A 38 10.02 -5.72 -17.74
CA HIS A 38 10.54 -4.57 -17.01
C HIS A 38 11.22 -4.98 -15.71
N PRO A 39 12.29 -4.30 -15.29
CA PRO A 39 12.98 -4.61 -14.05
C PRO A 39 12.11 -4.25 -12.84
N VAL A 40 12.10 -5.15 -11.85
CA VAL A 40 11.45 -4.96 -10.55
C VAL A 40 12.50 -5.05 -9.45
N GLN A 41 12.39 -4.20 -8.44
CA GLN A 41 13.26 -4.22 -7.27
C GLN A 41 12.42 -4.32 -5.99
N VAL A 42 12.88 -5.13 -5.05
CA VAL A 42 12.27 -5.27 -3.73
C VAL A 42 12.99 -4.35 -2.76
N VAL A 43 12.22 -3.47 -2.11
CA VAL A 43 12.70 -2.64 -1.01
C VAL A 43 12.25 -3.27 0.31
N GLU A 44 13.12 -3.29 1.31
CA GLU A 44 12.79 -3.83 2.63
C GLU A 44 11.66 -3.01 3.26
N GLY A 45 10.55 -3.70 3.54
CA GLY A 45 9.38 -3.12 4.18
C GLY A 45 9.35 -3.40 5.69
N HIS A 46 8.58 -2.61 6.44
CA HIS A 46 8.43 -2.85 7.87
C HIS A 46 7.52 -4.06 8.12
N PRO A 47 7.87 -5.00 9.02
CA PRO A 47 7.08 -6.21 9.27
C PRO A 47 5.66 -5.91 9.79
N THR A 48 5.44 -4.74 10.40
CA THR A 48 4.12 -4.32 10.86
C THR A 48 3.19 -3.83 9.74
N ASN A 49 3.66 -3.75 8.49
CA ASN A 49 2.83 -3.41 7.35
C ASN A 49 2.06 -4.65 6.88
N ILE A 50 1.19 -5.15 7.76
CA ILE A 50 0.47 -6.40 7.57
C ILE A 50 -0.76 -6.18 6.69
N LYS A 51 -1.10 -7.21 5.90
CA LYS A 51 -2.39 -7.31 5.22
C LYS A 51 -3.39 -7.91 6.20
N ILE A 52 -4.50 -7.21 6.46
CA ILE A 52 -5.60 -7.76 7.25
C ILE A 52 -6.40 -8.71 6.34
N THR A 53 -6.34 -10.00 6.63
CA THR A 53 -6.97 -11.08 5.87
C THR A 53 -7.92 -11.94 6.70
N THR A 54 -7.72 -11.95 8.02
CA THR A 54 -8.51 -12.71 8.98
C THR A 54 -8.99 -11.82 10.13
N LYS A 55 -9.93 -12.33 10.94
CA LYS A 55 -10.38 -11.63 12.16
C LYS A 55 -9.28 -11.52 13.21
N ALA A 56 -8.36 -12.48 13.28
CA ALA A 56 -7.24 -12.45 14.22
C ALA A 56 -6.26 -11.31 13.89
N ASP A 57 -6.10 -10.98 12.61
CA ASP A 57 -5.22 -9.89 12.16
C ASP A 57 -5.65 -8.52 12.72
N LEU A 58 -6.94 -8.34 13.05
CA LEU A 58 -7.44 -7.11 13.67
C LEU A 58 -6.83 -6.86 15.05
N GLN A 59 -6.74 -7.90 15.88
CA GLN A 59 -6.14 -7.80 17.21
C GLN A 59 -4.66 -7.44 17.11
N LEU A 60 -3.95 -8.03 16.15
CA LEU A 60 -2.56 -7.72 15.86
C LEU A 60 -2.40 -6.28 15.34
N ALA A 61 -3.26 -5.84 14.41
CA ALA A 61 -3.26 -4.49 13.88
C ALA A 61 -3.49 -3.44 14.97
N GLU A 62 -4.42 -3.69 15.90
CA GLU A 62 -4.65 -2.82 17.06
C GLU A 62 -3.43 -2.72 17.97
N ALA A 63 -2.77 -3.84 18.26
CA ALA A 63 -1.55 -3.86 19.07
C ALA A 63 -0.43 -3.07 18.38
N ILE A 64 -0.25 -3.25 17.07
CA ILE A 64 0.69 -2.48 16.25
C ILE A 64 0.38 -0.98 16.36
N LEU A 65 -0.88 -0.56 16.18
CA LEU A 65 -1.27 0.86 16.24
C LEU A 65 -1.02 1.46 17.63
N LYS A 66 -1.31 0.73 18.70
CA LYS A 66 -1.05 1.18 20.09
C LYS A 66 0.44 1.34 20.38
N SER A 67 1.30 0.54 19.75
CA SER A 67 2.76 0.63 19.91
C SER A 67 3.39 1.82 19.17
N ARG A 68 2.67 2.42 18.21
CA ARG A 68 3.19 3.55 17.43
C ARG A 68 3.15 4.84 18.25
N PRO A 69 4.15 5.72 18.09
CA PRO A 69 4.10 7.05 18.70
C PRO A 69 2.86 7.79 18.19
N LYS A 70 2.08 8.38 19.10
CA LYS A 70 0.95 9.21 18.72
C LYS A 70 1.47 10.33 17.81
N PRO A 71 0.87 10.56 16.62
CA PRO A 71 1.24 11.70 15.82
C PRO A 71 1.10 12.95 16.69
N LYS A 72 2.15 13.78 16.76
CA LYS A 72 2.03 15.12 17.35
C LYS A 72 0.95 15.81 16.54
N GLY A 73 -0.18 16.13 17.16
CA GLY A 73 -1.23 16.87 16.49
C GLY A 73 -0.61 18.14 15.93
N GLN A 74 -0.49 18.24 14.61
CA GLN A 74 -0.44 19.56 14.02
C GLN A 74 -1.78 20.20 14.36
N GLY A 75 -1.74 21.47 14.76
CA GLY A 75 -2.92 22.26 15.06
C GLY A 75 -3.95 22.17 13.92
N PRO A 76 -5.11 22.78 14.13
CA PRO A 76 -6.26 22.52 13.28
C PRO A 76 -5.95 22.52 11.78
N ILE A 77 -6.27 21.40 11.12
CA ILE A 77 -6.01 21.13 9.70
C ILE A 77 -6.88 22.05 8.79
N HIS A 78 -7.83 22.77 9.37
CA HIS A 78 -8.78 23.62 8.66
C HIS A 78 -8.82 25.03 9.27
N PRO A 79 -9.00 26.08 8.42
CA PRO A 79 -8.92 27.49 8.82
C PRO A 79 -10.06 27.99 9.73
N PHE A 80 -11.05 27.15 10.05
CA PHE A 80 -12.23 27.53 10.85
C PHE A 80 -12.31 26.82 12.20
N ALA A 81 -11.25 26.13 12.64
CA ALA A 81 -11.33 25.33 13.86
C ALA A 81 -11.57 26.13 15.15
N ASP A 82 -11.31 27.43 15.12
CA ASP A 82 -11.58 28.34 16.24
C ASP A 82 -13.06 28.77 16.29
N GLU A 83 -13.86 28.47 15.27
CA GLU A 83 -15.29 28.82 15.21
C GLU A 83 -16.19 27.83 15.97
N ALA A 84 -15.65 26.74 16.51
CA ALA A 84 -16.41 25.79 17.35
C ALA A 84 -16.56 26.26 18.82
N LYS A 85 -16.32 27.54 19.12
CA LYS A 85 -16.28 28.11 20.47
C LYS A 85 -17.33 29.20 20.74
N TRP A 86 -18.37 29.32 19.92
CA TRP A 86 -19.56 30.13 20.22
C TRP A 86 -20.79 29.25 20.44
#